data_AF-A0A496APN9-F1
#
_entry.id   AF-A0A496APN9-F1
#
_cell.length_a   1.000
_cell.length_b   1.000
_cell.length_c   1.000
_cell.angle_alpha   90.00
_cell.angle_beta   90.00
_cell.angle_gamma   90.00
#
_symmetry.space_group_name_H-M   'P 1'
#
loop_
_entity.id
_entity.type
_entity.pdbx_description
1 polymer ?
#
loop_
_entity_poly.entity_id
_entity_poly.type
_entity_poly.pdbx_seq_one_letter_code
_entity_poly.pdbx_strand_id
1 'polypeptide(L)'
;MIESIPHLSLGNFPTPVQRLSNLERVLGFESLWIKRDDLSGPLGGGNKVRKLAYMFAAAHPDGEKKKTLFTIGPTGSNHVRATAVYGKASGFRVECLLFKQPSTEYSETNYRTICEHADQIHEVKRMETMFARYAYEQIKTALGIGEERYFIPAGGSSPLGSVGYVKAVSELKSQIEEGILPEPRFIFVPVGTCGTMAGLIVGVQLTGLKTEVVGIRVADRVVANPLAISRMVRRIYHLIGVTEVRGIQSSDIELWHGDFGEGYAIPTEAGKHAVAMMAEHEGITLENTYTGKTLAGLIHYVNARRHKDEPILFWHTYGGEQNAV
;
A
#
# COMPACT_ATOMS: atom_id res chain seq x y z
N MET A 1 6.38 20.11 -9.76
CA MET A 1 5.06 19.62 -10.18
C MET A 1 4.45 18.63 -9.19
N ILE A 2 5.19 17.63 -8.70
CA ILE A 2 4.70 16.76 -7.60
C ILE A 2 4.62 17.54 -6.27
N GLU A 3 5.61 18.40 -5.99
CA GLU A 3 5.65 19.20 -4.75
C GLU A 3 4.48 20.17 -4.59
N SER A 4 3.83 20.56 -5.69
CA SER A 4 2.67 21.47 -5.66
C SER A 4 1.34 20.75 -5.44
N ILE A 5 1.32 19.42 -5.38
CA ILE A 5 0.08 18.67 -5.14
C ILE A 5 -0.27 18.78 -3.64
N PRO A 6 -1.45 19.33 -3.28
CA PRO A 6 -1.86 19.45 -1.89
C PRO A 6 -1.92 18.09 -1.18
N HIS A 7 -1.46 18.07 0.06
CA HIS A 7 -1.51 16.90 0.93
C HIS A 7 -1.65 17.32 2.39
N LEU A 8 -2.30 16.49 3.19
CA LEU A 8 -2.34 16.65 4.64
C LEU A 8 -1.11 16.00 5.30
N SER A 9 -0.64 16.58 6.39
CA SER A 9 0.41 15.99 7.23
C SER A 9 -0.18 14.87 8.11
N LEU A 10 -0.42 13.69 7.53
CA LEU A 10 -0.98 12.54 8.24
C LEU A 10 0.07 11.62 8.87
N GLY A 11 1.32 11.69 8.40
CA GLY A 11 2.34 10.70 8.72
C GLY A 11 3.64 11.30 9.23
N ASN A 12 4.47 10.43 9.78
CA ASN A 12 5.84 10.73 10.21
C ASN A 12 6.79 10.28 9.10
N PHE A 13 7.33 11.25 8.36
CA PHE A 13 8.26 11.03 7.25
C PHE A 13 9.55 11.85 7.49
N PRO A 14 10.73 11.37 7.05
CA PRO A 14 10.97 10.11 6.34
C PRO A 14 10.76 8.88 7.22
N THR A 15 10.26 7.76 6.66
CA THR A 15 10.19 6.50 7.41
C THR A 15 11.58 5.87 7.51
N PRO A 16 11.91 5.21 8.63
CA PRO A 16 13.22 4.59 8.79
C PRO A 16 13.52 3.52 7.74
N VAL A 17 14.80 3.38 7.43
CA VAL A 17 15.36 2.18 6.79
C VAL A 17 16.21 1.44 7.81
N GLN A 18 16.20 0.12 7.76
CA GLN A 18 16.91 -0.74 8.69
C GLN A 18 17.54 -1.90 7.92
N ARG A 19 18.77 -2.28 8.27
CA ARG A 19 19.37 -3.52 7.79
C ARG A 19 18.84 -4.70 8.61
N LEU A 20 18.47 -5.78 7.93
CA LEU A 20 17.96 -7.01 8.56
C LEU A 20 19.09 -8.03 8.74
N SER A 21 20.12 -7.66 9.52
CA SER A 21 21.38 -8.41 9.59
C SER A 21 21.24 -9.83 10.14
N ASN A 22 20.23 -10.09 10.99
CA ASN A 22 19.99 -11.45 11.49
C ASN A 22 19.30 -12.29 10.42
N LEU A 23 18.35 -11.69 9.71
CA LEU A 23 17.66 -12.34 8.60
C LEU A 23 18.60 -12.61 7.42
N GLU A 24 19.54 -11.70 7.12
CA GLU A 24 20.64 -11.91 6.17
C GLU A 24 21.39 -13.20 6.49
N ARG A 25 21.81 -13.39 7.75
CA ARG A 25 22.56 -14.57 8.20
C ARG A 25 21.77 -15.86 8.02
N VAL A 26 20.48 -15.85 8.34
CA VAL A 26 19.61 -17.04 8.26
C VAL A 26 19.28 -17.39 6.82
N LEU A 27 19.10 -16.40 5.94
CA LEU A 27 18.79 -16.59 4.52
C LEU A 27 20.03 -16.80 3.64
N GLY A 28 21.21 -16.44 4.14
CA GLY A 28 22.45 -16.36 3.37
C GLY A 28 22.39 -15.29 2.28
N PHE A 29 21.81 -14.13 2.59
CA PHE A 29 21.81 -12.95 1.72
C PHE A 29 22.89 -11.97 2.17
N GLU A 30 23.55 -11.27 1.25
CA GLU A 30 24.60 -10.32 1.61
C GLU A 30 24.06 -8.96 2.09
N SER A 31 22.94 -8.50 1.51
CA SER A 31 22.37 -7.19 1.81
C SER A 31 20.84 -7.20 1.73
N LEU A 32 20.16 -7.24 2.86
CA LEU A 32 18.71 -7.16 3.00
C LEU A 32 18.32 -6.02 3.94
N TRP A 33 17.54 -5.09 3.41
CA TRP A 33 17.05 -3.92 4.12
C TRP A 33 15.53 -3.92 4.18
N ILE A 34 14.98 -3.18 5.13
CA ILE A 34 13.55 -2.92 5.25
C ILE A 34 13.27 -1.43 5.25
N LYS A 35 12.24 -1.01 4.51
CA LYS A 35 11.67 0.34 4.58
C LYS A 35 10.46 0.30 5.50
N ARG A 36 10.55 0.97 6.67
CA ARG A 36 9.60 0.87 7.79
C ARG A 36 8.35 1.74 7.61
N ASP A 37 7.62 1.54 6.53
CA ASP A 37 6.35 2.24 6.30
C ASP A 37 5.25 1.84 7.30
N ASP A 38 5.43 0.75 8.04
CA ASP A 38 4.66 0.40 9.24
C ASP A 38 4.77 1.45 10.36
N LEU A 39 5.82 2.27 10.36
CA LEU A 39 6.03 3.41 11.28
C LEU A 39 5.59 4.75 10.68
N SER A 40 4.88 4.74 9.55
CA SER A 40 4.58 5.96 8.79
C SER A 40 3.58 6.91 9.43
N GLY A 41 2.95 6.59 10.56
CA GLY A 41 2.04 7.54 11.19
C GLY A 41 1.64 7.22 12.63
N PRO A 42 1.21 8.25 13.38
CA PRO A 42 1.00 8.18 14.82
C PRO A 42 -0.23 7.37 15.25
N LEU A 43 -1.19 7.13 14.35
CA LEU A 43 -2.43 6.37 14.62
C LEU A 43 -2.37 4.95 14.00
N GLY A 44 -1.15 4.44 13.86
CA GLY A 44 -0.81 3.26 13.07
C GLY A 44 -0.33 3.63 11.68
N GLY A 45 0.68 2.92 11.18
CA GLY A 45 1.31 3.23 9.90
C GLY A 45 0.73 2.45 8.72
N GLY A 46 1.64 1.96 7.90
CA GLY A 46 1.38 1.23 6.67
C GLY A 46 1.22 2.10 5.44
N ASN A 47 1.10 1.43 4.30
CA ASN A 47 1.12 2.10 3.01
C ASN A 47 -0.07 3.03 2.71
N LYS A 48 -1.07 3.07 3.58
CA LYS A 48 -2.28 3.85 3.35
C LYS A 48 -2.11 5.29 3.77
N VAL A 49 -1.31 5.57 4.79
CA VAL A 49 -1.05 6.93 5.31
C VAL A 49 -0.53 7.83 4.18
N ARG A 50 0.48 7.37 3.44
CA ARG A 50 1.06 8.08 2.29
C ARG A 50 0.03 8.43 1.21
N LYS A 51 -0.95 7.56 0.96
CA LYS A 51 -1.96 7.76 -0.08
C LYS A 51 -3.10 8.65 0.39
N LEU A 52 -3.57 8.43 1.63
CA LEU A 52 -4.69 9.15 2.23
C LEU A 52 -4.36 10.63 2.43
N ALA A 53 -3.09 10.98 2.65
CA ALA A 53 -2.65 12.37 2.76
C ALA A 53 -3.13 13.24 1.58
N TYR A 54 -3.00 12.75 0.35
CA TYR A 54 -3.43 13.46 -0.86
C TYR A 54 -4.94 13.38 -1.07
N MET A 55 -5.54 12.22 -0.80
CA MET A 55 -6.98 12.04 -1.01
C MET A 55 -7.80 12.86 -0.01
N PHE A 56 -7.33 13.02 1.22
CA PHE A 56 -8.00 13.86 2.23
C PHE A 56 -7.86 15.34 1.92
N ALA A 57 -6.70 15.78 1.41
CA ALA A 57 -6.55 17.14 0.92
C ALA A 57 -7.53 17.41 -0.24
N ALA A 58 -7.71 16.46 -1.17
CA ALA A 58 -8.70 16.59 -2.24
C ALA A 58 -10.16 16.50 -1.77
N ALA A 59 -10.43 15.88 -0.61
CA ALA A 59 -11.75 15.85 0.02
C ALA A 59 -12.11 17.15 0.77
N HIS A 60 -11.13 18.04 0.92
CA HIS A 60 -11.29 19.36 1.51
C HIS A 60 -10.42 20.39 0.76
N PRO A 61 -10.82 20.78 -0.46
CA PRO A 61 -10.16 21.87 -1.17
C PRO A 61 -10.21 23.17 -0.36
N ASP A 62 -9.19 24.02 -0.51
CA ASP A 62 -9.04 25.25 0.26
C ASP A 62 -10.32 26.11 0.25
N GLY A 63 -10.84 26.41 1.44
CA GLY A 63 -12.05 27.22 1.63
C GLY A 63 -13.38 26.49 1.47
N GLU A 64 -13.39 25.21 1.10
CA GLU A 64 -14.62 24.42 0.93
C GLU A 64 -14.99 23.61 2.18
N LYS A 65 -16.26 23.23 2.31
CA LYS A 65 -16.70 22.31 3.36
C LYS A 65 -16.08 20.92 3.15
N LYS A 66 -15.63 20.27 4.23
CA LYS A 66 -15.20 18.87 4.19
C LYS A 66 -16.34 17.98 3.68
N LYS A 67 -16.05 17.19 2.65
CA LYS A 67 -16.95 16.16 2.13
C LYS A 67 -16.89 14.91 3.00
N THR A 68 -17.94 14.11 2.98
CA THR A 68 -17.96 12.84 3.71
C THR A 68 -17.13 11.80 2.98
N LEU A 69 -16.15 11.19 3.65
CA LEU A 69 -15.27 10.20 3.04
C LEU A 69 -16.03 8.89 2.87
N PHE A 70 -16.17 8.41 1.63
CA PHE A 70 -16.82 7.13 1.33
C PHE A 70 -15.81 6.15 0.75
N THR A 71 -15.51 5.08 1.47
CA THR A 71 -14.48 4.11 1.10
C THR A 71 -14.98 2.68 1.06
N ILE A 72 -14.23 1.81 0.39
CA ILE A 72 -14.60 0.40 0.19
C ILE A 72 -13.45 -0.56 0.52
N GLY A 73 -13.82 -1.75 0.96
CA GLY A 73 -12.86 -2.84 1.16
C GLY A 73 -13.48 -4.04 1.86
N PRO A 74 -12.70 -5.09 2.08
CA PRO A 74 -13.16 -6.20 2.90
C PRO A 74 -13.24 -5.81 4.39
N THR A 75 -13.99 -6.57 5.18
CA THR A 75 -14.25 -6.36 6.62
C THR A 75 -12.98 -6.06 7.44
N GLY A 76 -11.84 -6.69 7.14
CA GLY A 76 -10.56 -6.50 7.86
C GLY A 76 -9.53 -5.67 7.10
N SER A 77 -9.97 -4.75 6.24
CA SER A 77 -9.09 -3.98 5.35
C SER A 77 -8.21 -2.96 6.07
N ASN A 78 -6.88 -3.04 5.88
CA ASN A 78 -5.93 -1.99 6.30
C ASN A 78 -6.31 -0.61 5.73
N HIS A 79 -6.86 -0.59 4.51
CA HIS A 79 -7.29 0.65 3.86
C HIS A 79 -8.49 1.28 4.55
N VAL A 80 -9.50 0.46 4.86
CA VAL A 80 -10.71 0.97 5.50
C VAL A 80 -10.41 1.38 6.94
N ARG A 81 -9.61 0.59 7.68
CA ARG A 81 -9.09 0.97 9.01
C ARG A 81 -8.39 2.32 8.95
N ALA A 82 -7.37 2.48 8.10
CA ALA A 82 -6.63 3.73 8.00
C ALA A 82 -7.52 4.90 7.59
N THR A 83 -8.48 4.68 6.68
CA THR A 83 -9.44 5.74 6.29
C THR A 83 -10.32 6.16 7.45
N ALA A 84 -10.86 5.21 8.23
CA ALA A 84 -11.70 5.48 9.39
C ALA A 84 -10.93 6.24 10.48
N VAL A 85 -9.76 5.72 10.88
CA VAL A 85 -8.94 6.29 11.96
C VAL A 85 -8.43 7.68 11.60
N TYR A 86 -7.72 7.82 10.47
CA TYR A 86 -7.17 9.12 10.08
C TYR A 86 -8.24 10.09 9.59
N GLY A 87 -9.33 9.60 8.98
CA GLY A 87 -10.44 10.43 8.53
C GLY A 87 -11.12 11.11 9.71
N LYS A 88 -11.50 10.33 10.73
CA LYS A 88 -12.09 10.85 11.97
C LYS A 88 -11.14 11.79 12.71
N ALA A 89 -9.86 11.41 12.86
CA ALA A 89 -8.86 12.27 13.48
C ALA A 89 -8.62 13.59 12.72
N SER A 90 -8.78 13.58 11.40
CA SER A 90 -8.71 14.77 10.55
C SER A 90 -10.04 15.54 10.48
N GLY A 91 -11.05 15.17 11.28
CA GLY A 91 -12.34 15.84 11.35
C GLY A 91 -13.25 15.62 10.14
N PHE A 92 -13.07 14.52 9.41
CA PHE A 92 -14.02 14.08 8.39
C PHE A 92 -15.05 13.13 8.99
N ARG A 93 -16.28 13.19 8.46
CA ARG A 93 -17.23 12.08 8.57
C ARG A 93 -16.78 10.94 7.65
N VAL A 94 -16.82 9.70 8.12
CA VAL A 94 -16.37 8.52 7.38
C VAL A 94 -17.47 7.48 7.24
N GLU A 95 -17.77 7.12 6.00
CA GLU A 95 -18.68 6.04 5.63
C GLU A 95 -17.90 4.91 4.94
N CYS A 96 -18.16 3.68 5.37
CA CYS A 96 -17.48 2.49 4.90
C CYS A 96 -18.48 1.53 4.26
N LEU A 97 -18.16 1.01 3.08
CA LEU A 97 -18.90 -0.08 2.45
C LEU A 97 -18.01 -1.33 2.39
N LEU A 98 -18.41 -2.34 3.15
CA LEU A 98 -17.64 -3.55 3.42
C LEU A 98 -18.22 -4.77 2.73
N PHE A 99 -17.33 -5.69 2.32
CA PHE A 99 -17.72 -7.06 1.97
C PHE A 99 -17.01 -8.09 2.86
N LYS A 100 -17.61 -9.27 3.02
CA LYS A 100 -17.04 -10.33 3.86
C LYS A 100 -15.75 -10.90 3.28
N GLN A 101 -14.76 -11.10 4.15
CA GLN A 101 -13.53 -11.85 3.88
C GLN A 101 -13.38 -13.00 4.88
N PRO A 102 -12.46 -13.97 4.64
CA PRO A 102 -12.05 -14.92 5.67
C PRO A 102 -11.62 -14.21 6.95
N SER A 103 -12.08 -14.73 8.10
CA SER A 103 -11.75 -14.19 9.41
C SER A 103 -10.39 -14.68 9.88
N THR A 104 -9.59 -13.75 10.37
CA THR A 104 -8.33 -13.93 11.09
C THR A 104 -8.30 -12.94 12.25
N GLU A 105 -7.53 -13.21 13.29
CA GLU A 105 -7.37 -12.29 14.43
C GLU A 105 -7.01 -10.86 14.01
N TYR A 106 -6.10 -10.72 13.04
CA TYR A 106 -5.74 -9.43 12.46
C TYR A 106 -6.91 -8.73 11.76
N SER A 107 -7.69 -9.47 10.96
CA SER A 107 -8.84 -8.91 10.25
C SER A 107 -9.97 -8.51 11.20
N GLU A 108 -10.16 -9.24 12.30
CA GLU A 108 -11.16 -8.92 13.33
C GLU A 108 -10.76 -7.69 14.13
N THR A 109 -9.47 -7.57 14.46
CA THR A 109 -8.92 -6.37 15.11
C THR A 109 -9.14 -5.14 14.24
N ASN A 110 -8.79 -5.22 12.95
CA ASN A 110 -9.07 -4.15 12.00
C ASN A 110 -10.57 -3.80 11.93
N TYR A 111 -11.45 -4.81 11.90
CA TYR A 111 -12.89 -4.58 11.85
C TYR A 111 -13.41 -3.86 13.10
N ARG A 112 -12.97 -4.25 14.29
CA ARG A 112 -13.32 -3.55 15.55
C ARG A 112 -12.89 -2.09 15.49
N THR A 113 -11.65 -1.81 15.07
CA THR A 113 -11.17 -0.43 14.89
C THR A 113 -12.01 0.34 13.87
N ILE A 114 -12.44 -0.28 12.77
CA ILE A 114 -13.33 0.34 11.78
C ILE A 114 -14.67 0.70 12.44
N CYS A 115 -15.27 -0.20 13.21
CA CYS A 115 -16.55 0.04 13.92
C CYS A 115 -16.45 1.17 14.95
N GLU A 116 -15.31 1.34 15.60
CA GLU A 116 -15.09 2.43 16.58
C GLU A 116 -14.94 3.81 15.92
N HIS A 117 -14.43 3.85 14.69
CA HIS A 117 -14.00 5.09 14.03
C HIS A 117 -14.87 5.51 12.83
N ALA A 118 -15.59 4.60 12.19
CA ALA A 118 -16.50 4.95 11.10
C ALA A 118 -17.81 5.53 11.66
N ASP A 119 -18.35 6.57 11.03
CA ASP A 119 -19.66 7.13 11.35
C ASP A 119 -20.80 6.28 10.79
N GLN A 120 -20.54 5.56 9.69
CA GLN A 120 -21.50 4.64 9.09
C GLN A 120 -20.80 3.45 8.42
N ILE A 121 -21.36 2.25 8.62
CA ILE A 121 -20.90 1.02 7.98
C ILE A 121 -22.06 0.39 7.22
N HIS A 122 -21.82 0.09 5.95
CA HIS A 122 -22.68 -0.71 5.10
C HIS A 122 -22.01 -2.03 4.81
N GLU A 123 -22.74 -3.13 4.91
CA GLU A 123 -22.20 -4.46 4.61
C GLU A 123 -22.95 -5.13 3.47
N VAL A 124 -22.19 -5.74 2.57
CA VAL A 124 -22.70 -6.59 1.50
C VAL A 124 -21.99 -7.94 1.52
N LYS A 125 -22.61 -8.96 0.92
CA LYS A 125 -22.07 -10.32 0.98
C LYS A 125 -20.87 -10.55 0.06
N ARG A 126 -20.82 -9.88 -1.09
CA ARG A 126 -19.86 -10.18 -2.17
C ARG A 126 -19.14 -8.94 -2.69
N MET A 127 -17.96 -9.15 -3.26
CA MET A 127 -17.14 -8.08 -3.81
C MET A 127 -17.84 -7.36 -4.97
N GLU A 128 -18.53 -8.07 -5.84
CA GLU A 128 -19.22 -7.50 -7.00
C GLU A 128 -20.38 -6.61 -6.56
N THR A 129 -21.12 -7.03 -5.52
CA THR A 129 -22.20 -6.23 -4.95
C THR A 129 -21.69 -4.94 -4.31
N MET A 130 -20.49 -4.98 -3.72
CA MET A 130 -19.83 -3.81 -3.15
C MET A 130 -19.48 -2.80 -4.25
N PHE A 131 -18.87 -3.27 -5.35
CA PHE A 131 -18.53 -2.40 -6.48
C PHE A 131 -19.76 -1.80 -7.16
N ALA A 132 -20.83 -2.59 -7.34
CA ALA A 132 -22.09 -2.09 -7.90
C ALA A 132 -22.72 -1.01 -7.00
N ARG A 133 -22.74 -1.23 -5.68
CA ARG A 133 -23.24 -0.25 -4.71
C ARG A 133 -22.36 1.01 -4.66
N TYR A 134 -21.05 0.87 -4.75
CA TYR A 134 -20.11 1.99 -4.81
C TYR A 134 -20.32 2.85 -6.07
N ALA A 135 -20.51 2.23 -7.23
CA ALA A 135 -20.87 2.93 -8.47
C ALA A 135 -22.22 3.64 -8.35
N TYR A 136 -23.22 2.99 -7.76
CA TYR A 136 -24.53 3.58 -7.52
C TYR A 136 -24.46 4.83 -6.63
N GLU A 137 -23.72 4.79 -5.51
CA GLU A 137 -23.57 5.96 -4.64
C GLU A 137 -22.78 7.09 -5.33
N GLN A 138 -21.79 6.79 -6.17
CA GLN A 138 -21.11 7.80 -7.00
C GLN A 138 -22.07 8.52 -7.94
N ILE A 139 -22.93 7.76 -8.64
CA ILE A 139 -23.94 8.32 -9.55
C ILE A 139 -24.91 9.20 -8.77
N LYS A 140 -25.40 8.75 -7.61
CA LYS A 140 -26.29 9.54 -6.76
C LYS A 140 -25.66 10.86 -6.32
N THR A 141 -24.44 10.83 -5.81
CA THR A 141 -23.73 12.04 -5.39
C THR A 141 -23.49 12.98 -6.58
N ALA A 142 -23.14 12.45 -7.77
CA ALA A 142 -22.97 13.26 -8.98
C ALA A 142 -24.27 13.92 -9.45
N LEU A 143 -25.42 13.30 -9.18
CA LEU A 143 -26.76 13.87 -9.44
C LEU A 143 -27.25 14.81 -8.34
N GLY A 144 -26.44 15.11 -7.31
CA GLY A 144 -26.83 15.95 -6.18
C GLY A 144 -27.84 15.30 -5.22
N ILE A 145 -27.94 13.97 -5.24
CA ILE A 145 -28.89 13.21 -4.42
C ILE A 145 -28.20 12.72 -3.15
N GLY A 146 -28.60 13.28 -2.00
CA GLY A 146 -28.11 12.88 -0.69
C GLY A 146 -26.88 13.66 -0.24
N GLU A 147 -26.04 13.05 0.60
CA GLU A 147 -24.86 13.69 1.16
C GLU A 147 -23.74 13.83 0.12
N GLU A 148 -23.02 14.96 0.19
CA GLU A 148 -21.85 15.19 -0.65
C GLU A 148 -20.67 14.34 -0.15
N ARG A 149 -20.29 13.35 -0.96
CA ARG A 149 -19.26 12.37 -0.63
C ARG A 149 -18.01 12.55 -1.48
N TYR A 150 -16.85 12.33 -0.87
CA TYR A 150 -15.60 12.10 -1.57
C TYR A 150 -15.29 10.59 -1.59
N PHE A 151 -15.22 10.04 -2.80
CA PHE A 151 -15.08 8.60 -3.01
C PHE A 151 -13.61 8.17 -3.03
N ILE A 152 -13.21 7.38 -2.04
CA ILE A 152 -11.87 6.81 -1.95
C ILE A 152 -11.90 5.37 -2.50
N PRO A 153 -11.18 5.06 -3.59
CA PRO A 153 -11.22 3.72 -4.18
C PRO A 153 -10.52 2.69 -3.29
N ALA A 154 -10.81 1.40 -3.55
CA ALA A 154 -10.21 0.29 -2.82
C ALA A 154 -8.67 0.42 -2.71
N GLY A 155 -8.17 0.36 -1.47
CA GLY A 155 -6.73 0.46 -1.18
C GLY A 155 -6.11 1.85 -1.39
N GLY A 156 -6.93 2.88 -1.65
CA GLY A 156 -6.51 4.24 -1.95
C GLY A 156 -5.81 4.36 -3.30
N SER A 157 -6.04 3.40 -4.18
CA SER A 157 -5.30 3.28 -5.44
C SER A 157 -5.97 4.10 -6.53
N SER A 158 -5.64 5.38 -6.53
CA SER A 158 -5.87 6.35 -7.60
C SER A 158 -4.53 6.95 -8.04
N PRO A 159 -4.47 7.62 -9.20
CA PRO A 159 -3.25 8.34 -9.60
C PRO A 159 -2.80 9.33 -8.51
N LEU A 160 -3.76 10.06 -7.91
CA LEU A 160 -3.51 11.01 -6.82
C LEU A 160 -2.97 10.31 -5.58
N GLY A 161 -3.61 9.23 -5.11
CA GLY A 161 -3.12 8.49 -3.94
C GLY A 161 -1.74 7.88 -4.18
N SER A 162 -1.47 7.41 -5.39
CA SER A 162 -0.17 6.84 -5.77
C SER A 162 0.99 7.84 -5.79
N VAL A 163 0.72 9.15 -5.88
CA VAL A 163 1.77 10.20 -5.74
C VAL A 163 2.49 10.08 -4.40
N GLY A 164 1.82 9.66 -3.33
CA GLY A 164 2.47 9.43 -2.04
C GLY A 164 3.62 8.43 -2.10
N TYR A 165 3.56 7.45 -3.03
CA TYR A 165 4.64 6.51 -3.28
C TYR A 165 5.68 7.01 -4.27
N VAL A 166 5.34 7.96 -5.13
CA VAL A 166 6.33 8.69 -5.93
C VAL A 166 7.24 9.50 -4.99
N LYS A 167 6.66 10.26 -4.06
CA LYS A 167 7.44 11.00 -3.04
C LYS A 167 8.21 10.09 -2.11
N ALA A 168 7.68 8.90 -1.80
CA ALA A 168 8.40 7.92 -0.99
C ALA A 168 9.71 7.43 -1.64
N VAL A 169 9.80 7.44 -2.98
CA VAL A 169 11.08 7.14 -3.66
C VAL A 169 12.02 8.32 -3.62
N SER A 170 11.54 9.57 -3.72
CA SER A 170 12.39 10.74 -3.46
C SER A 170 12.98 10.70 -2.05
N GLU A 171 12.18 10.31 -1.06
CA GLU A 171 12.61 10.07 0.31
C GLU A 171 13.68 8.98 0.40
N LEU A 172 13.48 7.84 -0.27
CA LEU A 172 14.47 6.77 -0.34
C LEU A 172 15.77 7.24 -1.01
N LYS A 173 15.68 8.01 -2.11
CA LYS A 173 16.85 8.58 -2.80
C LYS A 173 17.69 9.42 -1.85
N SER A 174 17.07 10.31 -1.06
CA SER A 174 17.80 11.10 -0.07
C SER A 174 18.50 10.22 0.97
N GLN A 175 17.83 9.16 1.46
CA GLN A 175 18.47 8.22 2.40
C GLN A 175 19.66 7.47 1.78
N ILE A 176 19.65 7.20 0.47
CA ILE A 176 20.78 6.61 -0.26
C ILE A 176 21.92 7.63 -0.38
N GLU A 177 21.62 8.87 -0.77
CA GLU A 177 22.60 9.95 -0.92
C GLU A 177 23.26 10.34 0.40
N GLU A 178 22.53 10.21 1.51
CA GLU A 178 23.04 10.38 2.89
C GLU A 178 23.88 9.18 3.37
N GLY A 179 23.95 8.09 2.60
CA GLY A 179 24.73 6.90 2.94
C GLY A 179 24.10 5.99 4.01
N ILE A 180 22.80 6.15 4.30
CA ILE A 180 22.11 5.31 5.29
C ILE A 180 21.98 3.87 4.80
N LEU A 181 21.77 3.68 3.49
CA LEU A 181 21.73 2.38 2.81
C LEU A 181 22.32 2.49 1.39
N PRO A 182 22.84 1.40 0.81
CA PRO A 182 23.21 1.39 -0.61
C PRO A 182 21.97 1.50 -1.50
N GLU A 183 22.16 1.93 -2.75
CA GLU A 183 21.08 1.86 -3.75
C GLU A 183 20.61 0.41 -3.91
N PRO A 184 19.34 0.09 -3.63
CA PRO A 184 18.84 -1.27 -3.78
C PRO A 184 18.80 -1.64 -5.26
N ARG A 185 19.30 -2.83 -5.61
CA ARG A 185 19.03 -3.43 -6.91
C ARG A 185 17.55 -3.75 -7.05
N PHE A 186 16.91 -4.23 -5.98
CA PHE A 186 15.49 -4.62 -5.97
C PHE A 186 14.71 -3.99 -4.82
N ILE A 187 13.51 -3.46 -5.13
CA ILE A 187 12.48 -3.15 -4.14
C ILE A 187 11.36 -4.18 -4.25
N PHE A 188 11.05 -4.86 -3.16
CA PHE A 188 9.94 -5.81 -3.08
C PHE A 188 8.73 -5.20 -2.36
N VAL A 189 7.55 -5.33 -2.96
CA VAL A 189 6.31 -4.73 -2.42
C VAL A 189 5.09 -5.63 -2.66
N PRO A 190 4.12 -5.72 -1.72
CA PRO A 190 2.86 -6.41 -1.99
C PRO A 190 2.04 -5.70 -3.06
N VAL A 191 1.44 -6.49 -3.95
CA VAL A 191 0.54 -6.01 -5.01
C VAL A 191 -0.87 -6.53 -4.77
N GLY A 192 -1.68 -5.65 -4.17
CA GLY A 192 -3.14 -5.75 -4.12
C GLY A 192 -3.77 -4.88 -5.20
N THR A 193 -4.24 -3.69 -4.84
CA THR A 193 -4.89 -2.73 -5.78
C THR A 193 -3.90 -1.90 -6.63
N CYS A 194 -2.67 -2.39 -6.82
CA CYS A 194 -1.62 -1.87 -7.72
C CYS A 194 -1.04 -0.48 -7.42
N GLY A 195 -1.74 0.44 -6.75
CA GLY A 195 -1.32 1.84 -6.65
C GLY A 195 0.01 2.08 -5.93
N THR A 196 0.41 1.20 -5.01
CA THR A 196 1.69 1.33 -4.29
C THR A 196 2.85 1.06 -5.24
N MET A 197 2.85 -0.10 -5.90
CA MET A 197 3.87 -0.49 -6.87
C MET A 197 3.94 0.52 -8.03
N ALA A 198 2.79 0.97 -8.54
CA ALA A 198 2.77 1.96 -9.62
C ALA A 198 3.44 3.29 -9.22
N GLY A 199 3.21 3.77 -7.99
CA GLY A 199 3.88 4.96 -7.46
C GLY A 199 5.39 4.76 -7.28
N LEU A 200 5.81 3.59 -6.80
CA LEU A 200 7.23 3.24 -6.68
C LEU A 200 7.93 3.22 -8.04
N ILE A 201 7.32 2.60 -9.05
CA ILE A 201 7.87 2.56 -10.42
C ILE A 201 8.08 3.97 -10.96
N VAL A 202 7.06 4.82 -10.88
CA VAL A 202 7.15 6.22 -11.33
C VAL A 202 8.23 6.97 -10.56
N GLY A 203 8.28 6.78 -9.24
CA GLY A 203 9.28 7.39 -8.36
C GLY A 203 10.71 7.02 -8.76
N VAL A 204 10.99 5.73 -8.98
CA VAL A 204 12.30 5.23 -9.42
C VAL A 204 12.69 5.86 -10.76
N GLN A 205 11.76 5.87 -11.72
CA GLN A 205 12.01 6.44 -13.05
C GLN A 205 12.29 7.94 -13.01
N LEU A 206 11.56 8.70 -12.19
CA LEU A 206 11.76 10.16 -12.06
C LEU A 206 13.02 10.53 -11.26
N THR A 207 13.42 9.67 -10.32
CA THR A 207 14.62 9.88 -9.50
C THR A 207 15.90 9.45 -10.19
N GLY A 208 15.80 8.65 -11.26
CA GLY A 208 16.93 8.12 -12.00
C GLY A 208 17.62 6.94 -11.31
N LEU A 209 17.00 6.36 -10.27
CA LEU A 209 17.49 5.12 -9.64
C LEU A 209 17.44 3.97 -10.64
N LYS A 210 18.45 3.09 -10.59
CA LYS A 210 18.57 1.86 -11.39
C LYS A 210 17.88 0.67 -10.72
N THR A 211 17.29 0.90 -9.56
CA THR A 211 16.47 -0.04 -8.80
C THR A 211 15.32 -0.61 -9.62
N GLU A 212 15.08 -1.92 -9.50
CA GLU A 212 13.94 -2.59 -10.09
C GLU A 212 12.86 -2.84 -9.04
N VAL A 213 11.60 -2.50 -9.36
CA VAL A 213 10.47 -2.73 -8.45
C VAL A 213 9.81 -4.07 -8.77
N VAL A 214 9.97 -5.04 -7.87
CA VAL A 214 9.39 -6.38 -7.98
C VAL A 214 8.14 -6.48 -7.13
N GLY A 215 7.00 -6.69 -7.78
CA GLY A 215 5.73 -6.88 -7.09
C GLY A 215 5.55 -8.33 -6.63
N ILE A 216 5.08 -8.56 -5.40
CA ILE A 216 4.57 -9.86 -4.97
C ILE A 216 3.04 -9.83 -4.98
N ARG A 217 2.42 -10.64 -5.84
CA ARG A 217 0.95 -10.66 -5.97
C ARG A 217 0.30 -11.22 -4.70
N VAL A 218 -0.57 -10.43 -4.09
CA VAL A 218 -1.32 -10.79 -2.87
C VAL A 218 -2.85 -10.61 -3.03
N ALA A 219 -3.31 -10.39 -4.26
CA ALA A 219 -4.72 -10.38 -4.65
C ALA A 219 -4.95 -11.18 -5.94
N ASP A 220 -6.21 -11.44 -6.26
CA ASP A 220 -6.62 -12.12 -7.48
C ASP A 220 -6.11 -11.41 -8.74
N ARG A 221 -5.82 -12.20 -9.80
CA ARG A 221 -5.25 -11.69 -11.05
C ARG A 221 -6.11 -10.61 -11.71
N VAL A 222 -7.42 -10.65 -11.50
CA VAL A 222 -8.35 -9.62 -12.00
C VAL A 222 -8.07 -8.24 -11.39
N VAL A 223 -7.56 -8.20 -10.16
CA VAL A 223 -7.21 -6.97 -9.43
C VAL A 223 -5.72 -6.63 -9.59
N ALA A 224 -4.85 -7.63 -9.45
CA ALA A 224 -3.40 -7.49 -9.42
C ALA A 224 -2.77 -8.13 -10.66
N ASN A 225 -2.55 -7.32 -11.70
CA ASN A 225 -1.91 -7.77 -12.94
C ASN A 225 -1.08 -6.65 -13.60
N PRO A 226 -0.12 -7.01 -14.49
CA PRO A 226 0.74 -6.06 -15.18
C PRO A 226 0.01 -4.97 -15.99
N LEU A 227 -1.16 -5.28 -16.57
CA LEU A 227 -1.95 -4.31 -17.33
C LEU A 227 -2.55 -3.23 -16.41
N ALA A 228 -3.07 -3.62 -15.24
CA ALA A 228 -3.58 -2.69 -14.25
C ALA A 228 -2.48 -1.77 -13.71
N ILE A 229 -1.29 -2.32 -13.44
CA ILE A 229 -0.13 -1.57 -12.94
C ILE A 229 0.36 -0.56 -14.00
N SER A 230 0.64 -1.01 -15.22
CA SER A 230 1.08 -0.12 -16.32
C SER A 230 0.05 0.96 -16.66
N ARG A 231 -1.25 0.66 -16.58
CA ARG A 231 -2.31 1.67 -16.73
C ARG A 231 -2.27 2.70 -15.58
N MET A 232 -2.06 2.26 -14.34
CA MET A 232 -1.92 3.18 -13.21
C MET A 232 -0.68 4.08 -13.36
N VAL A 233 0.47 3.52 -13.75
CA VAL A 233 1.70 4.29 -14.03
C VAL A 233 1.44 5.39 -15.06
N ARG A 234 0.82 5.07 -16.20
CA ARG A 234 0.47 6.07 -17.22
C ARG A 234 -0.45 7.18 -16.69
N ARG A 235 -1.42 6.83 -15.85
CA ARG A 235 -2.31 7.81 -15.24
C ARG A 235 -1.60 8.71 -14.22
N ILE A 236 -0.61 8.18 -13.49
CA ILE A 236 0.22 8.99 -12.60
C ILE A 236 1.03 9.98 -13.44
N TYR A 237 1.70 9.54 -14.51
CA TYR A 237 2.44 10.43 -15.40
C TYR A 237 1.59 11.56 -15.98
N HIS A 238 0.38 11.22 -16.44
CA HIS A 238 -0.58 12.21 -16.90
C HIS A 238 -0.95 13.23 -15.81
N LEU A 239 -1.21 12.77 -14.57
CA LEU A 239 -1.54 13.65 -13.45
C LEU A 239 -0.41 14.64 -13.14
N ILE A 240 0.85 14.20 -13.22
CA ILE A 240 2.03 15.02 -12.92
C ILE A 240 2.60 15.71 -14.16
N GLY A 241 1.82 15.80 -15.25
CA GLY A 241 2.17 16.57 -16.46
C GLY A 241 3.42 16.09 -17.21
N VAL A 242 3.88 14.86 -17.01
CA VAL A 242 5.03 14.31 -17.74
C VAL A 242 4.53 13.52 -18.95
N THR A 243 4.81 14.04 -20.14
CA THR A 243 4.36 13.48 -21.42
C THR A 243 5.44 12.69 -22.17
N GLU A 244 6.72 12.95 -21.89
CA GLU A 244 7.87 12.37 -22.59
C GLU A 244 8.54 11.22 -21.83
N VAL A 245 7.76 10.35 -21.18
CA VAL A 245 8.34 9.14 -20.57
C VAL A 245 8.27 7.99 -21.56
N ARG A 246 9.35 7.19 -21.62
CA ARG A 246 9.31 5.87 -22.26
C ARG A 246 8.09 5.12 -21.73
N GLY A 247 7.11 4.90 -22.61
CA GLY A 247 5.83 4.32 -22.21
C GLY A 247 6.05 2.94 -21.59
N ILE A 248 5.70 2.80 -20.31
CA ILE A 248 5.79 1.50 -19.64
C ILE A 248 4.73 0.56 -20.21
N GLN A 249 5.17 -0.59 -20.70
CA GLN A 249 4.30 -1.66 -21.16
C GLN A 249 4.04 -2.65 -20.04
N SER A 250 3.00 -3.46 -20.19
CA SER A 250 2.75 -4.54 -19.24
C SER A 250 3.88 -5.57 -19.19
N SER A 251 4.67 -5.71 -20.27
CA SER A 251 5.86 -6.57 -20.31
C SER A 251 7.00 -6.07 -19.43
N ASP A 252 7.00 -4.78 -19.08
CA ASP A 252 8.05 -4.17 -18.26
C ASP A 252 7.78 -4.31 -16.75
N ILE A 253 6.65 -4.93 -16.38
CA ILE A 253 6.21 -5.06 -14.99
C ILE A 253 6.61 -6.44 -14.46
N GLU A 254 7.60 -6.49 -13.56
CA GLU A 254 7.96 -7.73 -12.87
C GLU A 254 6.98 -7.99 -11.71
N LEU A 255 6.15 -9.03 -11.86
CA LEU A 255 5.16 -9.43 -10.87
C LEU A 255 5.29 -10.92 -10.57
N TRP A 256 5.76 -11.23 -9.36
CA TRP A 256 5.85 -12.59 -8.85
C TRP A 256 4.48 -13.12 -8.41
N HIS A 257 4.16 -14.33 -8.86
CA HIS A 257 2.85 -14.95 -8.63
C HIS A 257 2.88 -16.15 -7.68
N GLY A 258 4.06 -16.66 -7.32
CA GLY A 258 4.24 -17.96 -6.66
C GLY A 258 3.64 -18.06 -5.25
N ASP A 259 3.54 -16.94 -4.54
CA ASP A 259 3.22 -16.93 -3.09
C ASP A 259 1.81 -16.42 -2.77
N PHE A 260 0.94 -16.29 -3.78
CA PHE A 260 -0.45 -15.87 -3.56
C PHE A 260 -1.25 -16.91 -2.75
N GLY A 261 -0.99 -18.21 -2.98
CA GLY A 261 -1.71 -19.31 -2.36
C GLY A 261 -3.14 -19.47 -2.89
N GLU A 262 -4.02 -19.99 -2.03
CA GLU A 262 -5.41 -20.33 -2.37
C GLU A 262 -6.31 -19.11 -2.60
N GLY A 263 -5.91 -17.92 -2.14
CA GLY A 263 -6.70 -16.72 -2.33
C GLY A 263 -6.30 -15.54 -1.47
N TYR A 264 -7.01 -14.43 -1.69
CA TYR A 264 -6.88 -13.23 -0.87
C TYR A 264 -7.24 -13.52 0.59
N ALA A 265 -6.44 -12.99 1.53
CA ALA A 265 -6.60 -13.17 2.99
C ALA A 265 -6.54 -14.61 3.51
N ILE A 266 -6.27 -15.61 2.66
CA ILE A 266 -5.98 -16.99 3.07
C ILE A 266 -4.47 -17.13 3.29
N PRO A 267 -4.00 -17.39 4.53
CA PRO A 267 -2.57 -17.58 4.81
C PRO A 267 -1.97 -18.72 4.00
N THR A 268 -0.67 -18.63 3.69
CA THR A 268 0.12 -19.75 3.15
C THR A 268 1.12 -20.21 4.20
N GLU A 269 1.55 -21.47 4.15
CA GLU A 269 2.58 -21.97 5.07
C GLU A 269 3.91 -21.20 4.92
N ALA A 270 4.33 -20.92 3.68
CA ALA A 270 5.49 -20.07 3.42
C ALA A 270 5.32 -18.65 4.01
N GLY A 271 4.12 -18.06 3.89
CA GLY A 271 3.80 -16.77 4.47
C GLY A 271 3.87 -16.79 6.00
N LYS A 272 3.29 -17.81 6.66
CA LYS A 272 3.34 -18.00 8.11
C LYS A 272 4.78 -18.16 8.60
N HIS A 273 5.58 -18.97 7.91
CA HIS A 273 7.00 -19.13 8.23
C HIS A 273 7.75 -17.81 8.10
N ALA A 274 7.49 -17.02 7.06
CA ALA A 274 8.10 -15.71 6.89
C ALA A 274 7.70 -14.73 8.00
N VAL A 275 6.44 -14.75 8.45
CA VAL A 275 5.98 -13.96 9.61
C VAL A 275 6.73 -14.37 10.88
N ALA A 276 6.81 -15.67 11.18
CA ALA A 276 7.52 -16.17 12.35
C ALA A 276 9.01 -15.83 12.31
N MET A 277 9.65 -16.01 11.16
CA MET A 277 11.07 -15.72 10.94
C MET A 277 11.41 -14.24 11.15
N MET A 278 10.59 -13.31 10.63
CA MET A 278 10.80 -11.88 10.85
C MET A 278 10.64 -11.49 12.32
N ALA A 279 9.64 -12.07 13.01
CA ALA A 279 9.45 -11.84 14.43
C ALA A 279 10.61 -12.39 15.27
N GLU A 280 11.06 -13.60 14.98
CA GLU A 280 12.12 -14.30 15.71
C GLU A 280 13.49 -13.62 15.56
N HIS A 281 13.86 -13.23 14.34
CA HIS A 281 15.22 -12.75 14.07
C HIS A 281 15.36 -11.23 14.14
N GLU A 282 14.28 -10.48 13.92
CA GLU A 282 14.34 -9.02 13.81
C GLU A 282 13.37 -8.30 14.76
N GLY A 283 12.49 -9.03 15.46
CA GLY A 283 11.49 -8.43 16.34
C GLY A 283 10.43 -7.59 15.60
N ILE A 284 10.28 -7.79 14.29
CA ILE A 284 9.38 -6.99 13.45
C ILE A 284 8.09 -7.78 13.16
N THR A 285 6.95 -7.13 13.41
CA THR A 285 5.63 -7.72 13.16
C THR A 285 5.24 -7.67 11.69
N LEU A 286 4.92 -8.84 11.12
CA LEU A 286 4.25 -8.98 9.83
C LEU A 286 2.84 -9.57 10.02
N GLU A 287 2.06 -9.61 8.94
CA GLU A 287 0.75 -10.29 8.90
C GLU A 287 0.61 -11.20 7.68
N ASN A 288 -0.35 -12.12 7.75
CA ASN A 288 -0.47 -13.25 6.81
C ASN A 288 -1.19 -12.93 5.49
N THR A 289 -1.80 -11.75 5.33
CA THR A 289 -2.54 -11.37 4.12
C THR A 289 -1.62 -10.76 3.06
N TYR A 290 -0.72 -9.86 3.45
CA TYR A 290 0.13 -9.07 2.55
C TYR A 290 1.62 -9.28 2.82
N THR A 291 2.09 -8.89 4.00
CA THR A 291 3.52 -8.71 4.30
C THR A 291 4.26 -10.03 4.46
N GLY A 292 3.67 -11.03 5.12
CA GLY A 292 4.21 -12.39 5.20
C GLY A 292 4.34 -13.05 3.83
N LYS A 293 3.29 -12.97 3.00
CA LYS A 293 3.34 -13.45 1.61
C LYS A 293 4.40 -12.73 0.78
N THR A 294 4.58 -11.43 1.02
CA THR A 294 5.59 -10.64 0.30
C THR A 294 7.00 -11.05 0.70
N LEU A 295 7.28 -11.25 1.99
CA LEU A 295 8.59 -11.71 2.43
C LEU A 295 8.88 -13.12 1.91
N ALA A 296 7.91 -14.03 1.96
CA ALA A 296 8.03 -15.36 1.36
C ALA A 296 8.34 -15.29 -0.15
N GLY A 297 7.58 -14.47 -0.88
CA GLY A 297 7.78 -14.28 -2.33
C GLY A 297 9.11 -13.61 -2.67
N LEU A 298 9.59 -12.67 -1.86
CA LEU A 298 10.92 -12.09 -1.99
C LEU A 298 11.99 -13.18 -1.86
N ILE A 299 11.91 -14.00 -0.81
CA ILE A 299 12.88 -15.08 -0.56
C ILE A 299 12.90 -16.05 -1.73
N HIS A 300 11.74 -16.50 -2.20
CA HIS A 300 11.64 -17.41 -3.34
C HIS A 300 12.16 -16.79 -4.63
N TYR A 301 11.83 -15.52 -4.91
CA TYR A 301 12.31 -14.79 -6.08
C TYR A 301 13.84 -14.71 -6.11
N VAL A 302 14.43 -14.23 -5.02
CA VAL A 302 15.89 -14.03 -4.89
C VAL A 302 16.64 -15.34 -5.04
N ASN A 303 16.14 -16.41 -4.42
CA ASN A 303 16.71 -17.75 -4.55
C ASN A 303 16.60 -18.28 -5.98
N ALA A 304 15.43 -18.18 -6.61
CA ALA A 304 15.20 -18.69 -7.96
C ALA A 304 16.02 -17.96 -9.03
N ARG A 305 16.27 -16.66 -8.84
CA ARG A 305 17.02 -15.80 -9.78
C ARG A 305 18.51 -15.64 -9.42
N ARG A 306 18.97 -16.22 -8.31
CA ARG A 306 20.36 -16.17 -7.83
C ARG A 306 20.86 -14.74 -7.57
N HIS A 307 20.05 -13.93 -6.88
CA HIS A 307 20.35 -12.53 -6.54
C HIS A 307 20.68 -12.32 -5.06
N LYS A 308 21.31 -13.31 -4.41
CA LYS A 308 21.58 -13.27 -2.95
C LYS A 308 22.59 -12.18 -2.55
N ASP A 309 23.46 -11.82 -3.49
CA ASP A 309 24.57 -10.88 -3.29
C ASP A 309 24.17 -9.44 -3.67
N GLU A 310 22.93 -9.24 -4.14
CA GLU A 310 22.43 -7.94 -4.56
C GLU A 310 21.81 -7.17 -3.38
N PRO A 311 21.91 -5.82 -3.34
CA PRO A 311 21.22 -5.03 -2.34
C PRO A 311 19.69 -5.10 -2.51
N ILE A 312 19.00 -5.67 -1.53
CA ILE A 312 17.55 -5.88 -1.56
C ILE A 312 16.85 -4.98 -0.53
N LEU A 313 15.76 -4.35 -0.92
CA LEU A 313 14.88 -3.60 -0.02
C LEU A 313 13.48 -4.22 0.03
N PHE A 314 13.08 -4.72 1.20
CA PHE A 314 11.72 -5.12 1.52
C PHE A 314 10.90 -3.89 1.95
N TRP A 315 9.86 -3.54 1.20
CA TRP A 315 9.00 -2.42 1.55
C TRP A 315 7.89 -2.85 2.51
N HIS A 316 8.02 -2.50 3.80
CA HIS A 316 7.13 -3.00 4.83
C HIS A 316 5.84 -2.18 4.92
N THR A 317 4.77 -2.72 4.34
CA THR A 317 3.48 -2.01 4.23
C THR A 317 2.47 -2.34 5.32
N TYR A 318 2.90 -2.92 6.44
CA TYR A 318 2.00 -3.34 7.53
C TYR A 318 1.25 -2.14 8.09
N GLY A 319 -0.07 -2.26 8.22
CA GLY A 319 -0.94 -1.15 8.63
C GLY A 319 -1.67 -1.39 9.95
N GLY A 320 -1.23 -2.39 10.72
CA GLY A 320 -1.75 -2.65 12.05
C GLY A 320 -1.12 -1.73 13.10
N GLU A 321 -1.58 -1.89 14.33
CA GLU A 321 -0.93 -1.25 15.48
C GLU A 321 0.39 -1.97 15.76
N GLN A 322 1.42 -1.19 16.10
CA GLN A 322 2.66 -1.77 16.57
C GLN A 322 2.45 -2.20 18.01
N ASN A 323 2.85 -3.42 18.35
CA ASN A 323 2.98 -3.77 19.75
C ASN A 323 4.00 -2.81 20.37
N ALA A 324 3.64 -2.15 21.47
CA ALA A 324 4.63 -1.45 22.28
C ALA A 324 5.66 -2.48 22.74
N VAL A 325 6.89 -2.35 22.27
CA VAL A 325 8.04 -3.13 22.75
C VAL A 325 8.41 -2.65 24.15
#